data_AF-A0A3N7CQT1-F1
#
_entry.id   AF-A0A3N7CQT1-F1
#
_cell.length_a   1.000
_cell.length_b   1.000
_cell.length_c   1.000
_cell.angle_alpha   90.00
_cell.angle_beta   90.00
_cell.angle_gamma   90.00
#
_symmetry.space_group_name_H-M   'P 1'
#
loop_
_entity.id
_entity.type
_entity.pdbx_description
1 polymer ?
#
loop_
_entity_poly.entity_id
_entity_poly.type
_entity_poly.pdbx_seq_one_letter_code
_entity_poly.pdbx_strand_id
1 'polypeptide(L)'
;MTDEQVTILIEEEFKEKTFAVTEQYLEIHQPIYLDNKLKIERIDRDRSDNIIVAYLPILNERFYFAVYLNGKSGEIINIETEPYHCVYFFVTSEKLTAAELKSMTTLAISTSWNKGDLKPNGRSTYQVSALKIMPNTEPDEFEDKLDNLLTCLEKDKAGITELVSKAKGYIQVAMDIHNGNGLIGGPHLDKKSIARMSDLGLSIDFDLYVGGKSFK
;
A
#
# COMPACT_ATOMS: atom_id res chain seq x y z
N MET A 1 9.65 -22.90 -3.93
CA MET A 1 8.95 -22.65 -5.21
C MET A 1 9.53 -21.39 -5.83
N THR A 2 9.82 -21.37 -7.13
CA THR A 2 10.32 -20.18 -7.85
C THR A 2 9.16 -19.26 -8.24
N ASP A 3 9.46 -18.03 -8.64
CA ASP A 3 8.45 -17.08 -9.13
C ASP A 3 7.83 -17.56 -10.44
N GLU A 4 8.61 -18.20 -11.32
CA GLU A 4 8.10 -18.82 -12.54
C GLU A 4 7.07 -19.91 -12.24
N GLN A 5 7.32 -20.76 -11.23
CA GLN A 5 6.36 -21.78 -10.79
C GLN A 5 5.07 -21.17 -10.25
N VAL A 6 5.17 -20.10 -9.45
CA VAL A 6 4.00 -19.37 -8.93
C VAL A 6 3.18 -18.79 -10.09
N THR A 7 3.85 -18.14 -11.05
CA THR A 7 3.18 -17.56 -12.23
C THR A 7 2.44 -18.62 -13.03
N ILE A 8 3.05 -19.78 -13.30
CA ILE A 8 2.41 -20.87 -14.06
C ILE A 8 1.13 -21.34 -13.37
N LEU A 9 1.18 -21.59 -12.05
CA LEU A 9 0.01 -22.05 -11.29
C LEU A 9 -1.15 -21.03 -11.34
N ILE A 10 -0.82 -19.75 -11.24
CA ILE A 10 -1.81 -18.67 -11.29
C ILE A 10 -2.38 -18.53 -12.71
N GLU A 11 -1.55 -18.61 -13.74
CA GLU A 11 -2.01 -18.58 -15.14
C GLU A 11 -2.93 -19.75 -15.46
N GLU A 12 -2.62 -20.96 -14.97
CA GLU A 12 -3.48 -22.13 -15.08
C GLU A 12 -4.84 -21.89 -14.39
N GLU A 13 -4.85 -21.39 -13.16
CA GLU A 13 -6.10 -21.10 -12.45
C GLU A 13 -6.94 -20.03 -13.14
N PHE A 14 -6.36 -18.94 -13.63
CA PHE A 14 -7.13 -17.89 -14.32
C PHE A 14 -7.66 -18.35 -15.69
N LYS A 15 -7.01 -19.33 -16.30
CA LYS A 15 -7.46 -19.96 -17.54
C LYS A 15 -8.59 -20.96 -17.29
N GLU A 16 -8.37 -21.92 -16.40
CA GLU A 16 -9.27 -23.06 -16.16
C GLU A 16 -10.36 -22.77 -15.11
N LYS A 17 -10.14 -21.79 -14.23
CA LYS A 17 -11.06 -21.26 -13.20
C LYS A 17 -11.58 -22.34 -12.26
N THR A 18 -10.67 -23.08 -11.64
CA THR A 18 -11.05 -24.20 -10.77
C THR A 18 -11.69 -23.72 -9.46
N PHE A 19 -11.41 -22.49 -9.03
CA PHE A 19 -12.08 -21.85 -7.91
C PHE A 19 -13.29 -21.04 -8.39
N ALA A 20 -14.45 -21.26 -7.78
CA ALA A 20 -15.68 -20.50 -8.07
C ALA A 20 -15.50 -18.98 -7.87
N VAL A 21 -14.64 -18.58 -6.92
CA VAL A 21 -14.34 -17.16 -6.67
C VAL A 21 -13.59 -16.53 -7.85
N THR A 22 -12.73 -17.29 -8.53
CA THR A 22 -12.04 -16.85 -9.76
C THR A 22 -13.04 -16.55 -10.86
N GLU A 23 -14.01 -17.44 -11.08
CA GLU A 23 -15.08 -17.21 -12.07
C GLU A 23 -15.86 -15.92 -11.75
N GLN A 24 -16.28 -15.75 -10.49
CA GLN A 24 -17.04 -14.59 -10.05
C GLN A 24 -16.27 -13.28 -10.23
N TYR A 25 -14.98 -13.27 -9.86
CA TYR A 25 -14.12 -12.10 -10.03
C TYR A 25 -13.93 -11.74 -11.49
N LEU A 26 -13.64 -12.73 -12.35
CA LEU A 26 -13.39 -12.52 -13.77
C LEU A 26 -14.66 -12.16 -14.57
N GLU A 27 -15.86 -12.34 -13.99
CA GLU A 27 -17.10 -11.87 -14.60
C GLU A 27 -17.22 -10.33 -14.58
N ILE A 28 -16.66 -9.68 -13.56
CA ILE A 28 -16.84 -8.24 -13.33
C ILE A 28 -15.56 -7.42 -13.54
N HIS A 29 -14.41 -8.06 -13.41
CA HIS A 29 -13.08 -7.46 -13.44
C HIS A 29 -12.18 -8.12 -14.47
N GLN A 30 -11.13 -7.40 -14.87
CA GLN A 30 -10.16 -7.87 -15.84
C GLN A 30 -8.74 -7.72 -15.26
N PRO A 31 -7.98 -8.81 -15.08
CA PRO A 31 -6.58 -8.70 -14.70
C PRO A 31 -5.77 -8.10 -15.86
N ILE A 32 -4.63 -7.48 -15.55
CA ILE A 32 -3.75 -6.91 -16.56
C ILE A 32 -2.86 -7.99 -17.16
N TYR A 33 -2.77 -8.00 -18.49
CA TYR A 33 -1.85 -8.88 -19.24
C TYR A 33 -0.77 -8.05 -19.94
N LEU A 34 0.47 -8.53 -19.91
CA LEU A 34 1.60 -8.01 -20.67
C LEU A 34 2.18 -9.15 -21.50
N ASP A 35 2.31 -8.96 -22.82
CA ASP A 35 2.79 -9.99 -23.76
C ASP A 35 2.07 -11.34 -23.61
N ASN A 36 0.74 -11.30 -23.46
CA ASN A 36 -0.15 -12.43 -23.21
C ASN A 36 0.10 -13.21 -21.91
N LYS A 37 0.89 -12.67 -20.97
CA LYS A 37 1.10 -13.23 -19.63
C LYS A 37 0.41 -12.39 -18.58
N LEU A 38 -0.04 -13.03 -17.49
CA LEU A 38 -0.60 -12.28 -16.37
C LEU A 38 0.48 -11.39 -15.76
N LYS A 39 0.16 -10.12 -15.56
CA LYS A 39 1.03 -9.23 -14.80
C LYS A 39 0.89 -9.61 -13.33
N ILE A 40 2.01 -9.96 -12.69
CA ILE A 40 2.10 -10.09 -11.24
C ILE A 40 2.94 -8.91 -10.75
N GLU A 41 2.36 -8.07 -9.90
CA GLU A 41 3.00 -6.85 -9.41
C GLU A 41 3.99 -7.15 -8.28
N ARG A 42 3.67 -8.13 -7.42
CA ARG A 42 4.56 -8.63 -6.37
C ARG A 42 4.26 -10.10 -6.05
N ILE A 43 5.29 -10.85 -5.72
CA ILE A 43 5.19 -12.17 -5.05
C ILE A 43 5.82 -12.01 -3.68
N ASP A 44 4.98 -11.98 -2.65
CA ASP A 44 5.41 -11.87 -1.27
C ASP A 44 5.67 -13.24 -0.65
N ARG A 45 6.76 -13.34 0.10
CA ARG A 45 7.24 -14.56 0.77
C ARG A 45 7.70 -14.29 2.20
N ASP A 46 7.50 -13.08 2.70
CA ASP A 46 8.06 -12.64 3.98
C ASP A 46 7.26 -13.15 5.19
N ARG A 47 6.11 -13.81 4.92
CA ARG A 47 5.24 -14.39 5.94
C ARG A 47 5.86 -15.61 6.62
N SER A 48 5.79 -15.64 7.94
CA SER A 48 6.35 -16.71 8.78
C SER A 48 5.65 -18.07 8.68
N ASP A 49 4.48 -18.13 8.05
CA ASP A 49 3.62 -19.32 7.92
C ASP A 49 3.91 -20.16 6.65
N ASN A 50 4.89 -19.76 5.83
CA ASN A 50 5.17 -20.31 4.50
C ASN A 50 4.04 -20.10 3.49
N ILE A 51 3.18 -19.09 3.68
CA ILE A 51 2.23 -18.66 2.66
C ILE A 51 2.95 -17.71 1.71
N ILE A 52 2.69 -17.90 0.41
CA ILE A 52 3.13 -17.00 -0.65
C ILE A 52 1.90 -16.24 -1.12
N VAL A 53 2.00 -14.92 -1.27
CA VAL A 53 0.91 -14.10 -1.80
C VAL A 53 1.35 -13.44 -3.09
N ALA A 54 0.64 -13.70 -4.18
CA ALA A 54 0.87 -13.04 -5.46
C ALA A 54 -0.20 -11.97 -5.69
N TYR A 55 0.23 -10.74 -5.96
CA TYR A 55 -0.64 -9.58 -6.17
C TYR A 55 -0.76 -9.30 -7.66
N LEU A 56 -1.97 -9.44 -8.20
CA LEU A 56 -2.27 -9.19 -9.61
C LEU A 56 -3.07 -7.89 -9.72
N PRO A 57 -2.60 -6.91 -10.51
CA PRO A 57 -3.33 -5.66 -10.71
C PRO A 57 -4.53 -5.88 -11.63
N ILE A 58 -5.58 -5.10 -11.35
CA ILE A 58 -6.86 -5.14 -12.07
C ILE A 58 -6.98 -3.88 -12.93
N LEU A 59 -7.45 -4.04 -14.15
CA LEU A 59 -7.59 -2.94 -15.10
C LEU A 59 -8.58 -1.88 -14.59
N ASN A 60 -8.14 -0.63 -14.55
CA ASN A 60 -8.88 0.55 -14.06
C ASN A 60 -9.27 0.53 -12.58
N GLU A 61 -8.72 -0.40 -11.80
CA GLU A 61 -8.94 -0.49 -10.36
C GLU A 61 -7.62 -0.30 -9.62
N ARG A 62 -7.69 0.03 -8.33
CA ARG A 62 -6.49 0.21 -7.49
C ARG A 62 -6.19 -0.99 -6.61
N PHE A 63 -7.22 -1.72 -6.16
CA PHE A 63 -7.07 -2.97 -5.43
C PHE A 63 -6.58 -4.10 -6.36
N TYR A 64 -6.17 -5.21 -5.75
CA TYR A 64 -5.53 -6.33 -6.43
C TYR A 64 -6.40 -7.58 -6.33
N PHE A 65 -6.16 -8.56 -7.20
CA PHE A 65 -6.39 -9.94 -6.81
C PHE A 65 -5.17 -10.42 -6.02
N ALA A 66 -5.40 -11.00 -4.86
CA ALA A 66 -4.39 -11.69 -4.10
C ALA A 66 -4.61 -13.20 -4.21
N VAL A 67 -3.61 -13.91 -4.71
CA VAL A 67 -3.60 -15.36 -4.80
C VAL A 67 -2.68 -15.91 -3.74
N TYR A 68 -3.24 -16.72 -2.83
CA TYR A 68 -2.53 -17.30 -1.70
C TYR A 68 -2.12 -18.72 -2.09
N LEU A 69 -0.83 -19.02 -1.97
CA LEU A 69 -0.28 -20.35 -2.25
C LEU A 69 0.39 -20.90 -1.01
N ASN A 70 0.24 -22.19 -0.79
CA ASN A 70 1.03 -22.91 0.20
C ASN A 70 2.46 -23.09 -0.34
N GLY A 71 3.46 -22.47 0.30
CA GLY A 71 4.85 -22.52 -0.15
C GLY A 71 5.50 -23.89 -0.10
N LYS A 72 4.92 -24.86 0.63
CA LYS A 72 5.39 -26.24 0.71
C LYS A 72 4.75 -27.14 -0.36
N SER A 73 3.43 -27.11 -0.51
CA SER A 73 2.73 -27.98 -1.48
C SER A 73 2.68 -27.39 -2.88
N GLY A 74 2.75 -26.06 -3.02
CA GLY A 74 2.54 -25.38 -4.30
C GLY A 74 1.08 -25.26 -4.71
N GLU A 75 0.15 -25.55 -3.81
CA GLU A 75 -1.28 -25.42 -4.09
C GLU A 75 -1.76 -23.99 -3.86
N ILE A 76 -2.61 -23.49 -4.75
CA ILE A 76 -3.43 -22.30 -4.46
C ILE A 76 -4.42 -22.70 -3.38
N ILE A 77 -4.47 -21.91 -2.30
CA ILE A 77 -5.33 -22.18 -1.14
C ILE A 77 -6.45 -21.15 -0.99
N ASN A 78 -6.28 -19.95 -1.54
CA ASN A 78 -7.31 -18.91 -1.53
C ASN A 78 -7.06 -17.91 -2.67
N ILE A 79 -8.13 -17.26 -3.12
CA ILE A 79 -8.11 -16.11 -4.02
C ILE A 79 -9.12 -15.10 -3.51
N GLU A 80 -8.69 -13.87 -3.31
CA GLU A 80 -9.56 -12.77 -2.89
C GLU A 80 -9.13 -11.44 -3.51
N THR A 81 -9.90 -10.39 -3.26
CA THR A 81 -9.44 -9.02 -3.54
C THR A 81 -8.71 -8.47 -2.34
N GLU A 82 -7.54 -7.92 -2.57
CA GLU A 82 -6.74 -7.27 -1.53
C GLU A 82 -6.76 -5.75 -1.73
N PRO A 83 -7.11 -4.96 -0.70
CA PRO A 83 -7.12 -3.51 -0.82
C PRO A 83 -5.77 -2.95 -1.24
N TYR A 84 -5.80 -1.83 -1.95
CA TYR A 84 -4.60 -1.02 -2.12
C TYR A 84 -4.28 -0.29 -0.82
N HIS A 85 -3.06 -0.43 -0.32
CA HIS A 85 -2.58 0.29 0.86
C HIS A 85 -1.48 1.28 0.49
N CYS A 86 -1.72 2.58 0.73
CA CYS A 86 -0.69 3.61 0.68
C CYS A 86 -0.45 4.18 2.08
N VAL A 87 0.64 3.75 2.72
CA VAL A 87 1.03 4.17 4.08
C VAL A 87 2.29 5.01 4.01
N TYR A 88 2.24 6.23 4.50
CA TYR A 88 3.39 7.13 4.44
C TYR A 88 3.39 8.15 5.58
N PHE A 89 4.59 8.60 5.95
CA PHE A 89 4.73 9.76 6.82
C PHE A 89 4.58 11.02 5.99
N PHE A 90 3.76 11.95 6.47
CA PHE A 90 3.43 13.18 5.80
C PHE A 90 3.62 14.36 6.74
N VAL A 91 4.28 15.41 6.24
CA VAL A 91 4.49 16.64 6.99
C VAL A 91 4.01 17.79 6.16
N THR A 92 3.20 18.66 6.75
CA THR A 92 2.76 19.92 6.11
C THR A 92 3.14 21.12 6.95
N SER A 93 3.43 22.24 6.26
CA SER A 93 3.68 23.52 6.91
C SER A 93 3.15 24.68 6.07
N GLU A 94 2.51 25.63 6.74
CA GLU A 94 2.11 26.90 6.13
C GLU A 94 3.25 27.94 6.13
N LYS A 95 4.28 27.72 6.94
CA LYS A 95 5.37 28.68 7.22
C LYS A 95 6.71 28.25 6.65
N LEU A 96 7.04 26.96 6.77
CA LEU A 96 8.32 26.41 6.35
C LEU A 96 8.28 26.05 4.86
N THR A 97 9.43 26.16 4.21
CA THR A 97 9.68 25.69 2.86
C THR A 97 9.98 24.19 2.86
N ALA A 98 9.87 23.56 1.69
CA ALA A 98 10.29 22.18 1.50
C ALA A 98 11.77 21.95 1.84
N ALA A 99 12.63 22.94 1.59
CA ALA A 99 14.06 22.83 1.89
C ALA A 99 14.34 22.83 3.40
N GLU A 100 13.67 23.71 4.15
CA GLU A 100 13.77 23.74 5.63
C GLU A 100 13.25 22.44 6.22
N LEU A 101 12.10 21.95 5.74
CA LEU A 101 11.55 20.67 6.17
C LEU A 101 12.51 19.50 5.91
N LYS A 102 13.09 19.44 4.70
CA LYS A 102 14.09 18.41 4.35
C LYS A 102 15.32 18.46 5.25
N SER A 103 15.75 19.64 5.66
CA SER A 103 16.96 19.79 6.48
C SER A 103 16.81 19.25 7.91
N MET A 104 15.58 19.00 8.36
CA MET A 104 15.30 18.47 9.70
C MET A 104 15.51 16.96 9.80
N THR A 105 15.63 16.25 8.68
CA THR A 105 15.82 14.80 8.69
C THR A 105 16.86 14.35 7.69
N THR A 106 17.51 13.24 8.01
CA THR A 106 18.48 12.55 7.16
C THR A 106 17.85 11.46 6.29
N LEU A 107 16.55 11.18 6.47
CA LEU A 107 15.85 10.12 5.75
C LEU A 107 15.62 10.48 4.28
N ALA A 108 15.54 9.45 3.44
CA ALA A 108 15.22 9.60 2.03
C ALA A 108 13.78 10.11 1.85
N ILE A 109 13.64 11.23 1.15
CA ILE A 109 12.35 11.87 0.89
C ILE A 109 11.77 11.36 -0.42
N SER A 110 10.56 10.81 -0.37
CA SER A 110 9.87 10.30 -1.56
C SER A 110 9.37 11.44 -2.44
N THR A 111 8.68 12.42 -1.86
CA THR A 111 8.22 13.62 -2.57
C THR A 111 8.18 14.83 -1.65
N SER A 112 8.23 16.03 -2.24
CA SER A 112 8.14 17.30 -1.51
C SER A 112 7.71 18.41 -2.45
N TRP A 113 7.10 19.46 -1.93
CA TRP A 113 6.76 20.66 -2.68
C TRP A 113 6.68 21.87 -1.75
N ASN A 114 6.76 23.07 -2.32
CA ASN A 114 6.52 24.31 -1.61
C ASN A 114 5.06 24.75 -1.75
N LYS A 115 4.61 25.53 -0.78
CA LYS A 115 3.42 26.36 -0.93
C LYS A 115 3.56 27.26 -2.17
N GLY A 116 2.54 27.28 -3.00
CA GLY A 116 2.52 28.04 -4.25
C GLY A 116 2.97 27.27 -5.49
N ASP A 117 3.66 26.12 -5.33
CA ASP A 117 4.03 25.28 -6.46
C ASP A 117 2.77 24.76 -7.17
N LEU A 118 2.84 24.61 -8.50
CA LEU A 118 1.74 24.09 -9.31
C LEU A 118 1.57 22.59 -9.04
N LYS A 119 0.34 22.15 -8.81
CA LYS A 119 0.03 20.71 -8.70
C LYS A 119 0.24 20.02 -10.05
N PRO A 120 0.42 18.68 -10.07
CA PRO A 120 0.60 17.91 -11.31
C PRO A 120 -0.52 18.10 -12.35
N ASN A 121 -1.73 18.46 -11.91
CA ASN A 121 -2.84 18.74 -12.80
C ASN A 121 -2.73 20.08 -13.56
N GLY A 122 -1.76 20.93 -13.24
CA GLY A 122 -1.53 22.22 -13.88
C GLY A 122 -2.59 23.29 -13.59
N ARG A 123 -3.59 23.01 -12.75
CA ARG A 123 -4.81 23.85 -12.59
C ARG A 123 -4.90 24.58 -11.25
N SER A 124 -4.10 24.18 -10.28
CA SER A 124 -4.15 24.73 -8.92
C SER A 124 -2.79 24.63 -8.27
N THR A 125 -2.54 25.46 -7.26
CA THR A 125 -1.29 25.45 -6.50
C THR A 125 -1.45 24.73 -5.16
N TYR A 126 -0.34 24.23 -4.62
CA TYR A 126 -0.29 23.72 -3.26
C TYR A 126 -0.49 24.84 -2.25
N GLN A 127 -1.35 24.60 -1.25
CA GLN A 127 -1.69 25.59 -0.22
C GLN A 127 -0.70 25.60 0.96
N VAL A 128 0.13 24.56 1.05
CA VAL A 128 1.13 24.32 2.08
C VAL A 128 2.38 23.72 1.44
N SER A 129 3.53 23.93 2.05
CA SER A 129 4.72 23.14 1.76
C SER A 129 4.58 21.78 2.43
N ALA A 130 5.15 20.74 1.82
CA ALA A 130 5.10 19.41 2.40
C ALA A 130 6.31 18.54 2.05
N LEU A 131 6.47 17.47 2.83
CA LEU A 131 7.33 16.35 2.53
C LEU A 131 6.59 15.02 2.77
N LYS A 132 6.96 13.99 2.03
CA LYS A 132 6.44 12.62 2.16
C LYS A 132 7.59 11.62 2.23
N ILE A 133 7.51 10.69 3.18
CA ILE A 133 8.41 9.53 3.30
C ILE A 133 7.56 8.26 3.19
N MET A 134 7.84 7.45 2.17
CA MET A 134 7.10 6.23 1.84
C MET A 134 8.11 5.15 1.43
N PRO A 135 8.58 4.31 2.36
CA PRO A 135 9.64 3.34 2.08
C PRO A 135 9.17 2.12 1.29
N ASN A 136 7.87 1.80 1.30
CA ASN A 136 7.30 0.65 0.58
C ASN A 136 6.20 1.13 -0.38
N THR A 137 6.49 1.08 -1.68
CA THR A 137 5.56 1.45 -2.75
C THR A 137 4.86 0.27 -3.44
N GLU A 138 5.29 -0.96 -3.16
CA GLU A 138 4.76 -2.19 -3.76
C GLU A 138 3.40 -2.56 -3.15
N PRO A 139 2.60 -3.45 -3.74
CA PRO A 139 1.42 -4.01 -3.05
C PRO A 139 1.83 -4.71 -1.75
N ASP A 140 1.05 -4.56 -0.69
CA ASP A 140 1.32 -5.22 0.59
C ASP A 140 0.14 -5.08 1.56
N GLU A 141 0.19 -5.85 2.64
CA GLU A 141 -0.68 -5.67 3.79
C GLU A 141 -0.39 -4.33 4.50
N PHE A 142 -1.41 -3.77 5.15
CA PHE A 142 -1.31 -2.49 5.85
C PHE A 142 -0.29 -2.56 6.99
N GLU A 143 -0.32 -3.64 7.76
CA GLU A 143 0.50 -3.87 8.95
C GLU A 143 1.99 -3.93 8.60
N ASP A 144 2.34 -4.64 7.52
CA ASP A 144 3.71 -4.74 7.04
C ASP A 144 4.22 -3.40 6.50
N LYS A 145 3.36 -2.63 5.81
CA LYS A 145 3.69 -1.26 5.39
C LYS A 145 3.89 -0.31 6.57
N LEU A 146 3.06 -0.43 7.60
CA LEU A 146 3.19 0.38 8.80
C LEU A 146 4.47 0.03 9.56
N ASP A 147 4.78 -1.25 9.75
CA ASP A 147 6.04 -1.66 10.41
C ASP A 147 7.25 -1.17 9.61
N ASN A 148 7.24 -1.34 8.28
CA ASN A 148 8.29 -0.82 7.40
C ASN A 148 8.45 0.71 7.51
N LEU A 149 7.34 1.45 7.55
CA LEU A 149 7.37 2.90 7.73
C LEU A 149 7.97 3.27 9.08
N LEU A 150 7.45 2.73 10.19
CA LEU A 150 7.94 3.02 11.54
C LEU A 150 9.42 2.66 11.68
N THR A 151 9.84 1.53 11.12
CA THR A 151 11.24 1.09 11.10
C THR A 151 12.12 2.07 10.32
N CYS A 152 11.60 2.65 9.24
CA CYS A 152 12.29 3.71 8.50
C CYS A 152 12.40 5.00 9.33
N LEU A 153 11.31 5.46 9.95
CA LEU A 153 11.25 6.70 10.74
C LEU A 153 12.17 6.65 11.97
N GLU A 154 12.25 5.50 12.64
CA GLU A 154 13.08 5.29 13.83
C GLU A 154 14.58 5.43 13.56
N LYS A 155 15.03 5.29 12.30
CA LYS A 155 16.43 5.53 11.91
C LYS A 155 16.87 6.97 12.16
N ASP A 156 15.92 7.91 12.23
CA ASP A 156 16.16 9.32 12.55
C ASP A 156 15.08 9.87 13.48
N LYS A 157 14.94 9.25 14.66
CA LYS A 157 13.95 9.64 15.68
C LYS A 157 14.01 11.12 16.04
N ALA A 158 15.21 11.71 16.10
CA ALA A 158 15.40 13.13 16.40
C ALA A 158 14.80 14.01 15.30
N GLY A 159 15.12 13.74 14.04
CA GLY A 159 14.58 14.49 12.91
C GLY A 159 13.07 14.34 12.75
N ILE A 160 12.52 13.15 12.99
CA ILE A 160 11.06 12.94 12.97
C ILE A 160 10.37 13.71 14.10
N THR A 161 10.92 13.69 15.31
CA THR A 161 10.37 14.46 16.43
C THR A 161 10.44 15.97 16.17
N GLU A 162 11.51 16.44 15.53
CA GLU A 162 11.63 17.84 15.10
C GLU A 162 10.55 18.20 14.06
N LEU A 163 10.35 17.36 13.05
CA LEU A 163 9.31 17.55 12.03
C LEU A 163 7.90 17.58 12.64
N VAL A 164 7.61 16.69 13.58
CA VAL A 164 6.32 16.63 14.30
C VAL A 164 6.10 17.85 15.20
N SER A 165 7.15 18.39 15.80
CA SER A 165 7.03 19.52 16.73
C SER A 165 7.02 20.89 16.04
N LYS A 166 7.78 21.05 14.95
CA LYS A 166 7.90 22.32 14.20
C LYS A 166 6.92 22.43 13.03
N ALA A 167 6.35 21.32 12.59
CA ALA A 167 5.37 21.24 11.51
C ALA A 167 4.26 20.24 11.84
N LYS A 168 3.29 20.03 10.95
CA LYS A 168 2.20 19.06 11.16
C LYS A 168 2.62 17.71 10.58
N GLY A 169 3.33 16.91 11.36
CA GLY A 169 3.79 15.56 10.98
C GLY A 169 2.86 14.46 11.48
N TYR A 170 2.45 13.55 10.61
CA TYR A 170 1.56 12.43 10.94
C TYR A 170 1.70 11.29 9.91
N ILE A 171 1.17 10.11 10.21
CA ILE A 171 1.04 9.01 9.25
C ILE A 171 -0.26 9.19 8.47
N GLN A 172 -0.20 9.18 7.16
CA GLN A 172 -1.38 9.12 6.30
C GLN A 172 -1.50 7.70 5.73
N VAL A 173 -2.71 7.17 5.81
CA VAL A 173 -3.12 5.93 5.17
C VAL A 173 -4.19 6.26 4.14
N ALA A 174 -4.02 5.76 2.92
CA ALA A 174 -5.09 5.71 1.93
C ALA A 174 -5.34 4.25 1.54
N MET A 175 -6.60 3.83 1.60
CA MET A 175 -7.03 2.47 1.29
C MET A 175 -8.06 2.51 0.16
N ASP A 176 -7.83 1.80 -0.95
CA ASP A 176 -8.85 1.57 -1.98
C ASP A 176 -9.35 0.12 -1.88
N ILE A 177 -10.61 -0.05 -1.51
CA ILE A 177 -11.25 -1.33 -1.15
C ILE A 177 -12.29 -1.71 -2.21
N HIS A 178 -12.38 -3.00 -2.53
CA HIS A 178 -13.39 -3.51 -3.46
C HIS A 178 -14.81 -3.45 -2.86
N ASN A 179 -15.75 -2.92 -3.63
CA ASN A 179 -17.15 -2.70 -3.24
C ASN A 179 -17.98 -4.00 -3.14
N GLY A 180 -17.54 -5.09 -3.76
CA GLY A 180 -18.34 -6.33 -3.82
C GLY A 180 -18.30 -7.17 -2.54
N ASN A 181 -17.30 -6.99 -1.69
CA ASN A 181 -17.10 -7.85 -0.51
C ASN A 181 -18.16 -7.68 0.59
N GLY A 182 -19.03 -6.67 0.50
CA GLY A 182 -20.12 -6.42 1.47
C GLY A 182 -19.64 -5.96 2.86
N LEU A 183 -18.33 -6.00 3.11
CA LEU A 183 -17.67 -5.49 4.30
C LEU A 183 -16.47 -4.65 3.87
N ILE A 184 -16.46 -3.40 4.31
CA ILE A 184 -15.27 -2.56 4.26
C ILE A 184 -14.43 -3.05 5.44
N GLY A 185 -13.42 -3.87 5.17
CA GLY A 185 -12.50 -4.37 6.21
C GLY A 185 -11.87 -3.24 7.04
N GLY A 186 -11.04 -3.59 8.01
CA GLY A 186 -10.41 -2.60 8.89
C GLY A 186 -8.93 -2.87 9.09
N PRO A 187 -8.08 -1.82 9.14
CA PRO A 187 -6.68 -1.96 9.52
C PRO A 187 -6.56 -2.41 10.97
N HIS A 188 -5.61 -3.29 11.28
CA HIS A 188 -5.25 -3.64 12.64
C HIS A 188 -4.06 -2.82 13.13
N LEU A 189 -4.22 -2.13 14.25
CA LEU A 189 -3.12 -1.48 14.96
C LEU A 189 -2.78 -2.28 16.21
N ASP A 190 -1.66 -3.01 16.15
CA ASP A 190 -1.17 -3.76 17.28
C ASP A 190 -0.55 -2.85 18.36
N LYS A 191 -0.36 -3.39 19.57
CA LYS A 191 0.20 -2.63 20.69
C LYS A 191 1.61 -2.10 20.42
N LYS A 192 2.42 -2.86 19.67
CA LYS A 192 3.80 -2.48 19.33
C LYS A 192 3.79 -1.25 18.42
N SER A 193 2.97 -1.24 17.38
CA SER A 193 2.86 -0.14 16.43
C SER A 193 2.35 1.13 17.11
N ILE A 194 1.33 1.01 17.97
CA ILE A 194 0.82 2.14 18.77
C ILE A 194 1.93 2.74 19.65
N ALA A 195 2.71 1.90 20.34
CA ALA A 195 3.81 2.38 21.18
C ALA A 195 4.89 3.10 20.36
N ARG A 196 5.30 2.54 19.22
CA ARG A 196 6.28 3.15 18.31
C ARG A 196 5.82 4.49 17.76
N MET A 197 4.55 4.60 17.37
CA MET A 197 3.96 5.86 16.94
C MET A 197 3.95 6.90 18.06
N SER A 198 3.51 6.51 19.27
CA SER A 198 3.51 7.38 20.44
C SER A 198 4.91 7.89 20.77
N ASP A 199 5.92 7.03 20.68
CA ASP A 199 7.33 7.35 20.91
C ASP A 199 7.91 8.37 19.91
N LEU A 200 7.31 8.45 18.72
CA LEU A 200 7.65 9.41 17.67
C LEU A 200 6.73 10.65 17.68
N GLY A 201 5.73 10.70 18.57
CA GLY A 201 4.74 11.77 18.64
C GLY A 201 3.74 11.78 17.46
N LEU A 202 3.55 10.63 16.80
CA LEU A 202 2.76 10.54 15.57
C LEU A 202 1.28 10.30 15.86
N SER A 203 0.42 11.00 15.11
CA SER A 203 -0.96 10.59 14.84
C SER A 203 -1.04 9.79 13.54
N ILE A 204 -2.21 9.19 13.28
CA ILE A 204 -2.51 8.49 12.03
C ILE A 204 -3.90 8.87 11.53
N ASP A 205 -3.98 9.15 10.23
CA ASP A 205 -5.20 9.50 9.52
C ASP A 205 -5.51 8.44 8.45
N PHE A 206 -6.78 8.08 8.31
CA PHE A 206 -7.26 7.07 7.37
C PHE A 206 -8.24 7.66 6.36
N ASP A 207 -7.87 7.58 5.09
CA ASP A 207 -8.76 7.84 3.96
C ASP A 207 -9.18 6.49 3.36
N LEU A 208 -10.47 6.16 3.47
CA LEU A 208 -11.03 4.92 2.94
C LEU A 208 -11.85 5.23 1.69
N TYR A 209 -11.49 4.56 0.60
CA TYR A 209 -12.16 4.64 -0.69
C TYR A 209 -12.75 3.27 -1.02
N VAL A 210 -13.96 3.27 -1.59
CA VAL A 210 -14.63 2.05 -2.04
C VAL A 210 -14.86 2.17 -3.53
N GLY A 211 -14.41 1.17 -4.29
CA GLY A 211 -14.42 1.17 -5.75
C GLY A 211 -14.70 -0.21 -6.35
N GLY A 212 -14.75 -0.28 -7.67
CA GLY A 212 -15.08 -1.49 -8.39
C GLY A 212 -16.57 -1.85 -8.45
N LYS A 213 -16.88 -2.79 -9.33
CA LYS A 213 -18.24 -3.31 -9.51
C LYS A 213 -18.60 -4.28 -8.38
N SER A 214 -19.86 -4.25 -7.94
CA SER A 214 -20.40 -5.29 -7.07
C SER A 214 -20.51 -6.61 -7.82
N PHE A 215 -20.43 -7.72 -7.08
CA PHE A 215 -20.79 -9.03 -7.63
C PHE A 215 -22.27 -9.05 -8.02
N LYS A 216 -22.62 -9.94 -8.94
CA LYS A 216 -24.00 -10.17 -9.37
C LYS A 216 -24.75 -11.08 -8.42
#